data_AF-A0A7C8LFA0-F1
#
_entry.id   AF-A0A7C8LFA0-F1
#
_cell.length_a   1.000
_cell.length_b   1.000
_cell.length_c   1.000
_cell.angle_alpha   90.00
_cell.angle_beta   90.00
_cell.angle_gamma   90.00
#
_symmetry.space_group_name_H-M   'P 1'
#
loop_
_entity.id
_entity.type
_entity.pdbx_description
1 polymer ?
#
loop_
_entity_poly.entity_id
_entity_poly.type
_entity_poly.pdbx_seq_one_letter_code
_entity_poly.pdbx_strand_id
1 'polypeptide(L)'
;AYMAPEQAQGKRAQVGPRSDVYAVGAMLYESLTGEPPFRGSRSRVVYQVVHEEPTPPRRLHSAIPVDLEVICLRAMTKEPARRYSSAAHLAADLARFLNGEPIQARPVGRVEGAWRWCRRNPAIASLLALIAALLFGAAVGSNVALVRITKERNAAEGALRTTREQLDRAAVQIGLRAGQEWGVSSTLPGFVRALELALGNPERERMHRVRIGVALRQAPRVTQACFHDGAVVAAEFSRDGALFVTASADGAARVWSTETGDAVTGPLEHGAKLTRAVFSADGRRGATASVDKTARATTARRVFGMRPSARSRARSCATRTPSTWRGSALMASGSSPAATTARRASGKRRPASAWPPFSTPRRSSAPRSASMDRL
;
A
#
# COMPACT_ATOMS: atom_id res chain seq x y z
N ALA A 1 48.53 -41.95 -55.29
CA ALA A 1 48.03 -41.16 -54.16
C ALA A 1 46.92 -40.18 -54.58
N TYR A 2 47.07 -39.49 -55.72
CA TYR A 2 46.12 -38.44 -56.17
C TYR A 2 44.87 -38.94 -56.91
N MET A 3 44.82 -40.23 -57.25
CA MET A 3 43.68 -40.84 -57.93
C MET A 3 42.45 -40.81 -57.00
N ALA A 4 41.29 -40.41 -57.52
CA ALA A 4 40.05 -40.43 -56.76
C ALA A 4 39.54 -41.87 -56.53
N PRO A 5 38.79 -42.13 -55.44
CA PRO A 5 38.25 -43.46 -55.13
C PRO A 5 37.47 -44.11 -56.27
N GLU A 6 36.66 -43.35 -56.99
CA GLU A 6 35.89 -43.82 -58.15
C GLU A 6 36.77 -44.22 -59.34
N GLN A 7 37.91 -43.55 -59.53
CA GLN A 7 38.90 -43.90 -60.55
C GLN A 7 39.64 -45.19 -60.14
N ALA A 8 40.01 -45.31 -58.87
CA ALA A 8 40.67 -46.49 -58.31
C ALA A 8 39.79 -47.76 -58.35
N GLN A 9 38.46 -47.59 -58.23
CA GLN A 9 37.47 -48.68 -58.34
C GLN A 9 37.07 -49.00 -59.79
N GLY A 10 37.56 -48.26 -60.78
CA GLY A 10 37.19 -48.44 -62.19
C GLY A 10 35.76 -47.99 -62.55
N LYS A 11 35.11 -47.18 -61.70
CA LYS A 11 33.73 -46.68 -61.91
C LYS A 11 33.70 -45.49 -62.87
N ARG A 12 33.96 -45.75 -64.17
CA ARG A 12 34.08 -44.70 -65.21
C ARG A 12 32.89 -43.73 -65.27
N ALA A 13 31.67 -44.21 -65.04
CA ALA A 13 30.45 -43.38 -65.05
C ALA A 13 30.38 -42.33 -63.93
N GLN A 14 31.17 -42.48 -62.86
CA GLN A 14 31.21 -41.56 -61.72
C GLN A 14 32.38 -40.57 -61.78
N VAL A 15 33.28 -40.72 -62.76
CA VAL A 15 34.42 -39.83 -62.95
C VAL A 15 33.94 -38.52 -63.56
N GLY A 16 34.27 -37.40 -62.93
CA GLY A 16 33.88 -36.07 -63.39
C GLY A 16 34.56 -34.95 -62.61
N PRO A 17 34.03 -33.70 -62.61
CA PRO A 17 34.68 -32.55 -61.96
C PRO A 17 34.97 -32.73 -60.47
N ARG A 18 34.21 -33.59 -59.78
CA ARG A 18 34.40 -33.92 -58.36
C ARG A 18 35.60 -34.86 -58.13
N SER A 19 36.02 -35.60 -59.15
CA SER A 19 37.26 -36.38 -59.13
C SER A 19 38.48 -35.45 -59.21
N ASP A 20 38.40 -34.37 -59.99
CA ASP A 20 39.45 -33.35 -60.05
C ASP A 20 39.55 -32.58 -58.73
N VAL A 21 38.42 -32.25 -58.10
CA VAL A 21 38.38 -31.66 -56.74
C VAL A 21 39.11 -32.55 -55.73
N TYR A 22 38.96 -33.87 -55.81
CA TYR A 22 39.68 -34.80 -54.96
C TYR A 22 41.20 -34.76 -55.21
N ALA A 23 41.61 -34.75 -56.47
CA ALA A 23 43.03 -34.64 -56.84
C ALA A 23 43.66 -33.34 -56.33
N VAL A 24 42.95 -32.22 -56.48
CA VAL A 24 43.36 -30.91 -55.90
C VAL A 24 43.42 -30.97 -54.38
N GLY A 25 42.46 -31.62 -53.73
CA GLY A 25 42.48 -31.85 -52.29
C GLY A 25 43.70 -32.64 -51.83
N ALA A 26 44.09 -33.67 -52.59
CA ALA A 26 45.28 -34.48 -52.32
C ALA A 26 46.59 -33.68 -52.54
N MET A 27 46.65 -32.82 -53.56
CA MET A 27 47.78 -31.89 -53.75
C MET A 27 47.87 -30.85 -52.63
N LEU A 28 46.73 -30.32 -52.18
CA LEU A 28 46.67 -29.42 -51.03
C LEU A 28 47.13 -30.13 -49.76
N TYR A 29 46.71 -31.38 -49.54
CA TYR A 29 47.15 -32.17 -48.40
C TYR A 29 48.67 -32.29 -48.34
N GLU A 30 49.28 -32.65 -49.47
CA GLU A 30 50.73 -32.78 -49.57
C GLU A 30 51.43 -31.44 -49.43
N SER A 31 50.87 -30.36 -49.98
CA SER A 31 51.42 -29.01 -49.81
C SER A 31 51.40 -28.55 -48.33
N LEU A 32 50.41 -28.99 -47.56
CA LEU A 32 50.27 -28.65 -46.14
C LEU A 32 51.16 -29.51 -45.23
N THR A 33 51.31 -30.79 -45.55
CA THR A 33 51.97 -31.79 -44.69
C THR A 33 53.37 -32.17 -45.15
N GLY A 34 53.75 -31.84 -46.38
CA GLY A 34 54.99 -32.29 -47.03
C GLY A 34 54.95 -33.75 -47.49
N GLU A 35 53.83 -34.45 -47.30
CA GLU A 35 53.71 -35.89 -47.56
C GLU A 35 52.39 -36.21 -48.28
N PRO A 36 52.35 -37.18 -49.21
CA PRO A 36 51.10 -37.57 -49.85
C PRO A 36 50.15 -38.25 -48.85
N PRO A 37 48.82 -38.15 -49.05
CA PRO A 37 47.82 -38.64 -48.09
C PRO A 37 47.86 -40.15 -47.83
N PHE A 38 48.36 -40.94 -48.78
CA PHE A 38 48.47 -42.40 -48.69
C PHE A 38 49.83 -42.86 -49.20
N ARG A 39 50.44 -43.85 -48.54
CA ARG A 39 51.82 -44.33 -48.76
C ARG A 39 51.89 -45.85 -48.85
N GLY A 40 52.88 -46.36 -49.59
CA GLY A 40 53.17 -47.80 -49.69
C GLY A 40 53.30 -48.27 -51.14
N SER A 41 53.23 -49.58 -51.34
CA SER A 41 53.23 -50.19 -52.68
C SER A 41 52.00 -49.75 -53.49
N ARG A 42 52.07 -49.84 -54.83
CA ARG A 42 50.98 -49.40 -55.72
C ARG A 42 49.63 -50.02 -55.36
N SER A 43 49.59 -51.32 -55.08
CA SER A 43 48.38 -52.04 -54.68
C SER A 43 47.85 -51.58 -53.31
N ARG A 44 48.73 -51.32 -52.35
CA ARG A 44 48.37 -50.80 -51.03
C ARG A 44 47.76 -49.41 -51.14
N VAL A 45 48.38 -48.50 -51.89
CA VAL A 45 47.86 -47.13 -52.07
C VAL A 45 46.47 -47.14 -52.71
N VAL A 46 46.23 -48.01 -53.70
CA VAL A 46 44.88 -48.18 -54.29
C VAL A 46 43.88 -48.64 -53.24
N TYR A 47 44.23 -49.62 -52.40
CA TYR A 47 43.37 -50.07 -51.31
C TYR A 47 43.05 -48.95 -50.32
N GLN A 48 44.06 -48.17 -49.89
CA GLN A 48 43.90 -47.07 -48.94
C GLN A 48 43.03 -45.93 -49.51
N VAL A 49 43.25 -45.55 -50.77
CA VAL A 49 42.43 -44.56 -51.46
C VAL A 49 40.94 -44.96 -51.44
N VAL A 50 40.64 -46.25 -51.53
CA VAL A 50 39.26 -46.73 -51.56
C VAL A 50 38.67 -46.92 -50.15
N HIS A 51 39.43 -47.44 -49.19
CA HIS A 51 38.88 -47.94 -47.92
C HIS A 51 39.34 -47.17 -46.68
N GLU A 52 40.46 -46.44 -46.73
CA GLU A 52 41.04 -45.76 -45.58
C GLU A 52 40.86 -44.25 -45.68
N GLU A 53 40.53 -43.60 -44.56
CA GLU A 53 40.52 -42.14 -44.49
C GLU A 53 41.95 -41.60 -44.29
N PRO A 54 42.30 -40.47 -44.91
CA PRO A 54 43.63 -39.89 -44.74
C PRO A 54 43.81 -39.38 -43.30
N THR A 55 45.05 -39.48 -42.79
CA THR A 55 45.40 -38.92 -41.48
C THR A 55 45.13 -37.42 -41.48
N PRO A 56 44.41 -36.84 -40.50
CA PRO A 56 44.16 -35.41 -40.47
C PRO A 56 45.47 -34.59 -40.49
N PRO A 57 45.61 -33.55 -41.36
CA PRO A 57 46.83 -32.76 -41.49
C PRO A 57 47.38 -32.22 -40.16
N ARG A 58 46.53 -31.78 -39.22
CA ARG A 58 46.98 -31.25 -37.93
C ARG A 58 47.56 -32.29 -36.99
N ARG A 59 47.31 -33.59 -37.21
CA ARG A 59 48.00 -34.65 -36.46
C ARG A 59 49.46 -34.78 -36.90
N LEU A 60 49.76 -34.46 -38.15
CA LEU A 60 51.12 -34.41 -38.65
C LEU A 60 51.78 -33.09 -38.26
N HIS A 61 51.17 -31.97 -38.64
CA HIS A 61 51.66 -30.62 -38.35
C HIS A 61 50.61 -29.79 -37.59
N SER A 62 50.77 -29.65 -36.28
CA SER A 62 49.83 -28.92 -35.41
C SER A 62 49.70 -27.43 -35.74
N ALA A 63 50.66 -26.85 -36.44
CA ALA A 63 50.67 -25.46 -36.90
C ALA A 63 49.64 -25.18 -38.01
N ILE A 64 49.09 -26.20 -38.67
CA ILE A 64 48.11 -26.02 -39.73
C ILE A 64 46.80 -25.45 -39.14
N PRO A 65 46.25 -24.36 -39.69
CA PRO A 65 44.96 -23.82 -39.28
C PRO A 65 43.83 -24.84 -39.44
N VAL A 66 42.91 -24.87 -38.46
CA VAL A 66 41.74 -25.78 -38.47
C VAL A 66 40.90 -25.62 -39.73
N ASP A 67 40.72 -24.38 -40.18
CA ASP A 67 39.88 -24.06 -41.34
C ASP A 67 40.48 -24.65 -42.64
N LEU A 68 41.82 -24.71 -42.78
CA LEU A 68 42.48 -25.36 -43.91
C LEU A 68 42.39 -26.88 -43.87
N GLU A 69 42.49 -27.50 -42.69
CA GLU A 69 42.26 -28.93 -42.53
C GLU A 69 40.85 -29.32 -42.98
N VAL A 70 39.84 -28.55 -42.57
CA VAL A 70 38.44 -28.81 -42.93
C VAL A 70 38.24 -28.71 -44.45
N ILE A 71 38.78 -27.66 -45.10
CA ILE A 71 38.71 -27.51 -46.57
C ILE A 71 39.37 -28.71 -47.27
N CYS A 72 40.58 -29.09 -46.82
CA CYS A 72 41.36 -30.19 -47.38
C CYS A 72 40.64 -31.54 -47.25
N LEU A 73 40.16 -31.89 -46.05
CA LEU A 73 39.45 -33.15 -45.80
C LEU A 73 38.08 -33.21 -46.50
N ARG A 74 37.38 -32.07 -46.62
CA ARG A 74 36.13 -32.00 -47.38
C ARG A 74 36.35 -32.22 -48.88
N ALA A 75 37.45 -31.70 -49.44
CA ALA A 75 37.82 -31.97 -50.84
C ALA A 75 38.13 -33.46 -51.08
N MET A 76 38.74 -34.14 -50.10
CA MET A 76 39.14 -35.55 -50.19
C MET A 76 38.11 -36.56 -49.67
N THR A 77 36.86 -36.15 -49.40
CA THR A 77 35.84 -37.07 -48.88
C THR A 77 35.56 -38.20 -49.88
N LYS A 78 35.41 -39.45 -49.43
CA LYS A 78 35.28 -40.61 -50.34
C LYS A 78 34.06 -40.55 -51.25
N GLU A 79 32.91 -40.15 -50.71
CA GLU A 79 31.67 -39.97 -51.48
C GLU A 79 31.71 -38.69 -52.34
N PRO A 80 31.61 -38.77 -53.69
CA PRO A 80 31.63 -37.59 -54.56
C PRO A 80 30.53 -36.56 -54.22
N ALA A 81 29.38 -37.02 -53.71
CA ALA A 81 28.26 -36.14 -53.31
C ALA A 81 28.56 -35.22 -52.13
N ARG A 82 29.52 -35.59 -51.27
CA ARG A 82 29.89 -34.80 -50.08
C ARG A 82 31.07 -33.84 -50.32
N ARG A 83 31.79 -34.02 -51.43
CA ARG A 83 32.87 -33.12 -51.87
C ARG A 83 32.29 -31.77 -52.31
N TYR A 84 33.18 -30.80 -52.54
CA TYR A 84 32.78 -29.57 -53.23
C TYR A 84 32.17 -29.89 -54.59
N SER A 85 31.09 -29.19 -54.94
CA SER A 85 30.35 -29.41 -56.19
C SER A 85 31.20 -29.09 -57.43
N SER A 86 32.13 -28.14 -57.31
CA SER A 86 33.09 -27.76 -58.36
C SER A 86 34.37 -27.16 -57.75
N ALA A 87 35.42 -27.03 -58.57
CA ALA A 87 36.65 -26.34 -58.19
C ALA A 87 36.42 -24.87 -57.78
N ALA A 88 35.39 -24.21 -58.34
CA ALA A 88 35.03 -22.84 -57.96
C ALA A 88 34.54 -22.75 -56.50
N HIS A 89 33.81 -23.75 -56.01
CA HIS A 89 33.36 -23.78 -54.61
C HIS A 89 34.52 -24.05 -53.65
N LEU A 90 35.47 -24.90 -54.04
CA LEU A 90 36.71 -25.10 -53.29
C LEU A 90 37.54 -23.80 -53.24
N ALA A 91 37.69 -23.11 -54.38
CA ALA A 91 38.40 -21.84 -54.45
C ALA A 91 37.73 -20.73 -53.62
N ALA A 92 36.39 -20.68 -53.58
CA ALA A 92 35.65 -19.73 -52.76
C ALA A 92 35.91 -19.92 -51.25
N ASP A 93 35.97 -21.17 -50.77
CA ASP A 93 36.30 -21.45 -49.37
C ASP A 93 37.76 -21.13 -49.05
N LEU A 94 38.70 -21.38 -49.98
CA LEU A 94 40.10 -20.97 -49.83
C LEU A 94 40.24 -19.43 -49.81
N ALA A 95 39.52 -18.72 -50.67
CA ALA A 95 39.51 -17.25 -50.69
C ALA A 95 38.95 -16.67 -49.38
N ARG A 96 37.88 -17.27 -48.83
CA ARG A 96 37.35 -16.91 -47.50
C ARG A 96 38.39 -17.10 -46.41
N PHE A 97 39.09 -18.24 -46.42
CA PHE A 97 40.17 -18.50 -45.48
C PHE A 97 41.28 -17.43 -45.58
N LEU A 98 41.75 -17.09 -46.78
CA LEU A 98 42.77 -16.06 -47.00
C LEU A 98 42.32 -14.67 -46.54
N ASN A 99 41.03 -14.36 -46.71
CA ASN A 99 40.43 -13.10 -46.27
C ASN A 99 40.04 -13.08 -44.78
N GLY A 100 40.28 -14.17 -44.04
CA GLY A 100 39.91 -14.32 -42.63
C GLY A 100 38.39 -14.40 -42.39
N GLU A 101 37.62 -14.73 -43.41
CA GLU A 101 36.16 -14.88 -43.36
C GLU A 101 35.74 -16.29 -42.92
N PRO A 102 34.52 -16.45 -42.37
CA PRO A 102 33.94 -17.77 -42.10
C PRO A 102 33.87 -18.64 -43.35
N ILE A 103 34.59 -19.78 -43.34
CA ILE A 103 34.50 -20.80 -44.41
C ILE A 103 33.09 -21.41 -44.43
N GLN A 104 32.55 -21.72 -45.62
CA GLN A 104 31.22 -22.33 -45.73
C GLN A 104 31.20 -23.75 -45.17
N ALA A 105 32.35 -24.43 -45.19
CA ALA A 105 32.50 -25.77 -44.60
C ALA A 105 32.41 -25.80 -43.07
N ARG A 106 32.58 -24.67 -42.37
CA ARG A 106 32.45 -24.57 -40.91
C ARG A 106 31.92 -23.18 -40.51
N PRO A 107 30.60 -23.01 -40.29
CA PRO A 107 30.08 -21.75 -39.77
C PRO A 107 30.61 -21.50 -38.35
N VAL A 108 31.34 -20.41 -38.17
CA VAL A 108 31.82 -19.95 -36.84
C VAL A 108 30.66 -19.43 -35.99
N GLY A 109 30.74 -19.65 -34.68
CA GLY A 109 29.76 -19.14 -33.71
C GLY A 109 29.77 -17.61 -33.61
N ARG A 110 28.64 -17.03 -33.18
CA ARG A 110 28.45 -15.56 -33.10
C ARG A 110 29.54 -14.83 -32.31
N VAL A 111 30.02 -15.44 -31.23
CA VAL A 111 31.07 -14.86 -30.36
C VAL A 111 32.44 -14.87 -31.05
N GLU A 112 32.79 -15.96 -31.72
CA GLU A 112 34.08 -16.09 -32.41
C GLU A 112 34.14 -15.17 -33.64
N GLY A 113 33.04 -15.02 -34.35
CA GLY A 113 32.89 -14.03 -35.43
C GLY A 113 33.03 -12.59 -34.95
N ALA A 114 32.37 -12.24 -33.83
CA ALA A 114 32.49 -10.92 -33.23
C ALA A 114 33.94 -10.60 -32.80
N TRP A 115 34.64 -11.58 -32.22
CA TRP A 115 36.05 -11.41 -31.83
C TRP A 115 36.98 -11.21 -33.04
N ARG A 116 36.82 -12.01 -34.10
CA ARG A 116 37.58 -11.83 -35.35
C ARG A 116 37.29 -10.47 -35.99
N TRP A 117 36.04 -10.00 -35.96
CA TRP A 117 35.66 -8.67 -36.44
C TRP A 117 36.29 -7.55 -35.61
N CYS A 118 36.29 -7.67 -34.27
CA CYS A 118 36.94 -6.70 -33.38
C CYS A 118 38.45 -6.59 -33.67
N ARG A 119 39.13 -7.71 -33.98
CA ARG A 119 40.55 -7.67 -34.37
C ARG A 119 40.78 -7.02 -35.74
N ARG A 120 39.84 -7.14 -36.67
CA ARG A 120 39.93 -6.55 -38.01
C ARG A 120 39.66 -5.05 -38.01
N ASN A 121 38.77 -4.58 -37.14
CA ASN A 121 38.36 -3.17 -37.06
C ASN A 121 38.56 -2.60 -35.63
N PRO A 122 39.81 -2.39 -35.18
CA PRO A 122 40.11 -2.01 -33.80
C PRO A 122 39.53 -0.63 -33.41
N ALA A 123 39.50 0.34 -34.33
CA ALA A 123 39.01 1.70 -34.07
C ALA A 123 37.49 1.75 -33.83
N ILE A 124 36.70 0.97 -34.58
CA ILE A 124 35.24 0.92 -34.41
C ILE A 124 34.90 0.14 -33.13
N ALA A 125 35.63 -0.94 -32.86
CA ALA A 125 35.44 -1.73 -31.66
C ALA A 125 35.72 -0.93 -30.37
N SER A 126 36.77 -0.11 -30.35
CA SER A 126 37.08 0.74 -29.19
C SER A 126 36.03 1.83 -28.97
N LEU A 127 35.51 2.45 -30.03
CA LEU A 127 34.43 3.43 -29.95
C LEU A 127 33.14 2.81 -29.40
N LEU A 128 32.75 1.63 -29.89
CA LEU A 128 31.58 0.91 -29.39
C LEU A 128 31.74 0.51 -27.92
N ALA A 129 32.94 0.09 -27.51
CA ALA A 129 33.24 -0.22 -26.12
C ALA A 129 33.14 1.02 -25.21
N LEU A 130 33.63 2.17 -25.67
CA LEU A 130 33.52 3.44 -24.94
C LEU A 130 32.05 3.85 -24.76
N ILE A 131 31.24 3.77 -25.82
CA ILE A 131 29.80 4.08 -25.76
C ILE A 131 29.09 3.13 -24.79
N ALA A 132 29.38 1.83 -24.87
CA ALA A 132 28.81 0.84 -23.95
C ALA A 132 29.19 1.12 -22.49
N ALA A 133 30.45 1.49 -22.22
CA ALA A 133 30.92 1.85 -20.89
C ALA A 133 30.24 3.14 -20.36
N LEU A 134 30.06 4.15 -21.21
CA LEU A 134 29.34 5.38 -20.87
C LEU A 134 27.87 5.12 -20.55
N LEU A 135 27.18 4.33 -21.40
CA LEU A 135 25.79 3.96 -21.16
C LEU A 135 25.64 3.12 -19.88
N PHE A 136 26.57 2.20 -19.64
CA PHE A 136 26.58 1.41 -18.41
C PHE A 136 26.81 2.30 -17.17
N GLY A 137 27.79 3.21 -17.22
CA GLY A 137 28.05 4.17 -16.15
C GLY A 137 26.86 5.08 -15.87
N ALA A 138 26.19 5.58 -16.92
CA ALA A 138 24.98 6.38 -16.80
C ALA A 138 23.81 5.58 -16.21
N ALA A 139 23.62 4.33 -16.64
CA ALA A 139 22.58 3.45 -16.10
C ALA A 139 22.80 3.14 -14.61
N VAL A 140 24.03 2.79 -14.23
CA VAL A 140 24.40 2.54 -12.83
C VAL A 140 24.27 3.82 -12.00
N GLY A 141 24.80 4.95 -12.49
CA GLY A 141 24.70 6.23 -11.81
C GLY A 141 23.26 6.70 -11.61
N SER A 142 22.42 6.55 -12.65
CA SER A 142 20.98 6.84 -12.58
C SER A 142 20.28 5.96 -11.55
N ASN A 143 20.59 4.66 -11.52
CA ASN A 143 20.00 3.75 -10.55
C ASN A 143 20.38 4.10 -9.10
N VAL A 144 21.66 4.41 -8.85
CA VAL A 144 22.13 4.87 -7.53
C VAL A 144 21.46 6.17 -7.12
N ALA A 145 21.32 7.13 -8.04
CA ALA A 145 20.62 8.39 -7.78
C ALA A 145 19.14 8.15 -7.42
N LEU A 146 18.45 7.27 -8.14
CA LEU A 146 17.06 6.90 -7.84
C LEU A 146 16.92 6.25 -6.46
N VAL A 147 17.85 5.37 -6.08
CA VAL A 147 17.86 4.75 -4.75
C VAL A 147 18.10 5.80 -3.66
N ARG A 148 18.99 6.79 -3.88
CA ARG A 148 19.22 7.88 -2.91
C ARG A 148 17.98 8.74 -2.72
N ILE A 149 17.37 9.19 -3.83
CA ILE A 149 16.17 10.04 -3.81
C ILE A 149 15.01 9.33 -3.11
N THR A 150 14.79 8.05 -3.40
CA THR A 150 13.72 7.27 -2.76
C THR A 150 13.99 7.05 -1.27
N LYS A 151 15.25 6.81 -0.88
CA LYS A 151 15.63 6.67 0.52
C LYS A 151 15.44 7.96 1.31
N GLU A 152 15.83 9.10 0.77
CA GLU A 152 15.62 10.41 1.38
C GLU A 152 14.14 10.74 1.54
N ARG A 153 13.33 10.45 0.51
CA ARG A 153 11.88 10.63 0.57
C ARG A 153 11.26 9.76 1.67
N ASN A 154 11.63 8.48 1.74
CA ASN A 154 11.13 7.55 2.75
C ASN A 154 11.56 7.94 4.16
N ALA A 155 12.78 8.46 4.34
CA ALA A 155 13.26 8.95 5.62
C ALA A 155 12.48 10.21 6.07
N ALA A 156 12.22 11.15 5.16
CA ALA A 156 11.42 12.33 5.42
C ALA A 156 9.96 11.97 5.75
N GLU A 157 9.35 11.06 4.98
CA GLU A 157 8.00 10.54 5.27
C GLU A 157 7.95 9.82 6.63
N GLY A 158 8.98 9.06 6.98
CA GLY A 158 9.12 8.40 8.28
C GLY A 158 9.14 9.39 9.44
N ALA A 159 9.93 10.46 9.33
CA ALA A 159 10.03 11.51 10.35
C ALA A 159 8.71 12.29 10.52
N LEU A 160 7.98 12.54 9.42
CA LEU A 160 6.66 13.17 9.49
C LEU A 160 5.63 12.26 10.19
N ARG A 161 5.69 10.95 9.95
CA ARG A 161 4.79 9.97 10.60
C ARG A 161 4.99 9.91 12.11
N THR A 162 6.25 9.84 12.58
CA THR A 162 6.56 9.82 14.01
C THR A 162 6.15 11.13 14.70
N THR A 163 6.37 12.27 14.05
CA THR A 163 5.96 13.58 14.58
C THR A 163 4.44 13.67 14.69
N ARG A 164 3.69 13.26 13.66
CA ARG A 164 2.22 13.20 13.70
C ARG A 164 1.71 12.30 14.81
N GLU A 165 2.36 11.16 15.04
CA GLU A 165 2.02 10.26 16.15
C GLU A 165 2.24 10.87 17.53
N GLN A 166 3.33 11.60 17.71
CA GLN A 166 3.60 12.30 18.95
C GLN A 166 2.55 13.39 19.19
N LEU A 167 2.19 14.16 18.16
CA LEU A 167 1.15 15.19 18.25
C LEU A 167 -0.23 14.59 18.55
N ASP A 168 -0.58 13.45 17.93
CA ASP A 168 -1.82 12.72 18.20
C ASP A 168 -1.91 12.29 19.67
N ARG A 169 -0.85 11.66 20.19
CA ARG A 169 -0.78 11.26 21.60
C ARG A 169 -0.84 12.46 22.54
N ALA A 170 -0.14 13.55 22.22
CA ALA A 170 -0.15 14.76 23.01
C ALA A 170 -1.56 15.39 23.05
N ALA A 171 -2.27 15.46 21.92
CA ALA A 171 -3.62 15.99 21.84
C ALA A 171 -4.61 15.19 22.71
N VAL A 172 -4.52 13.85 22.68
CA VAL A 172 -5.31 12.98 23.56
C VAL A 172 -4.99 13.24 25.03
N GLN A 173 -3.72 13.35 25.40
CA GLN A 173 -3.30 13.61 26.78
C GLN A 173 -3.79 14.96 27.29
N ILE A 174 -3.69 16.01 26.47
CA ILE A 174 -4.21 17.35 26.79
C ILE A 174 -5.73 17.28 27.02
N GLY A 175 -6.47 16.62 26.12
CA GLY A 175 -7.91 16.44 26.26
C GLY A 175 -8.29 15.68 27.54
N LEU A 176 -7.58 14.60 27.86
CA LEU A 176 -7.82 13.83 29.08
C LEU A 176 -7.57 14.64 30.36
N ARG A 177 -6.48 15.42 30.40
CA ARG A 177 -6.18 16.31 31.54
C ARG A 177 -7.24 17.39 31.71
N ALA A 178 -7.63 18.05 30.61
CA ALA A 178 -8.69 19.05 30.63
C ALA A 178 -10.01 18.45 31.16
N GLY A 179 -10.31 17.19 30.81
CA GLY A 179 -11.49 16.47 31.30
C GLY A 179 -11.52 16.22 32.80
N GLN A 180 -10.35 15.98 33.40
CA GLN A 180 -10.23 15.79 34.86
C GLN A 180 -10.46 17.10 35.62
N GLU A 181 -10.00 18.22 35.07
CA GLU A 181 -10.10 19.53 35.71
C GLU A 181 -11.46 20.22 35.48
N TRP A 182 -11.99 20.15 34.25
CA TRP A 182 -13.12 20.97 33.80
C TRP A 182 -14.35 20.15 33.32
N GLY A 183 -14.33 18.83 33.54
CA GLY A 183 -15.44 17.92 33.20
C GLY A 183 -15.41 17.37 31.77
N VAL A 184 -16.26 16.40 31.47
CA VAL A 184 -16.16 15.57 30.24
C VAL A 184 -16.19 16.39 28.94
N SER A 185 -16.92 17.50 28.88
CA SER A 185 -17.04 18.33 27.68
C SER A 185 -15.71 18.97 27.24
N SER A 186 -14.79 19.26 28.17
CA SER A 186 -13.48 19.84 27.84
C SER A 186 -12.51 18.83 27.23
N THR A 187 -12.85 17.54 27.21
CA THR A 187 -12.05 16.50 26.51
C THR A 187 -12.18 16.57 24.99
N LEU A 188 -13.31 17.10 24.49
CA LEU A 188 -13.68 17.06 23.08
C LEU A 188 -12.68 17.78 22.17
N PRO A 189 -12.18 19.00 22.46
CA PRO A 189 -11.21 19.67 21.60
C PRO A 189 -9.94 18.86 21.39
N GLY A 190 -9.41 18.22 22.44
CA GLY A 190 -8.23 17.36 22.35
C GLY A 190 -8.46 16.11 21.49
N PHE A 191 -9.64 15.47 21.63
CA PHE A 191 -9.99 14.30 20.82
C PHE A 191 -10.33 14.65 19.36
N VAL A 192 -10.96 15.79 19.11
CA VAL A 192 -11.19 16.29 17.73
C VAL A 192 -9.85 16.60 17.07
N ARG A 193 -8.92 17.24 17.77
CA ARG A 193 -7.57 17.48 17.25
C ARG A 193 -6.82 16.18 16.94
N ALA A 194 -6.95 15.18 17.81
CA ALA A 194 -6.39 13.85 17.60
C ALA A 194 -7.02 13.15 16.37
N LEU A 195 -8.33 13.29 16.17
CA LEU A 195 -9.03 12.79 14.99
C LEU A 195 -8.54 13.46 13.70
N GLU A 196 -8.38 14.78 13.68
CA GLU A 196 -7.84 15.53 12.53
C GLU A 196 -6.45 15.02 12.13
N LEU A 197 -5.59 14.78 13.13
CA LEU A 197 -4.23 14.25 12.91
C LEU A 197 -4.21 12.80 12.43
N ALA A 198 -5.27 12.05 12.69
CA ALA A 198 -5.44 10.65 12.30
C ALA A 198 -6.12 10.45 10.94
N LEU A 199 -6.60 11.52 10.29
CA LEU A 199 -7.22 11.43 8.96
C LEU A 199 -6.26 10.78 7.96
N GLY A 200 -6.74 9.78 7.24
CA GLY A 200 -5.94 8.94 6.34
C GLY A 200 -5.42 7.64 6.96
N ASN A 201 -5.62 7.41 8.27
CA ASN A 201 -5.41 6.11 8.90
C ASN A 201 -6.75 5.59 9.47
N PRO A 202 -7.39 4.59 8.82
CA PRO A 202 -8.74 4.16 9.17
C PRO A 202 -8.84 3.55 10.59
N GLU A 203 -7.79 2.91 11.08
CA GLU A 203 -7.80 2.33 12.43
C GLU A 203 -7.78 3.41 13.51
N ARG A 204 -6.95 4.43 13.34
CA ARG A 204 -6.85 5.54 14.30
C ARG A 204 -8.06 6.44 14.24
N GLU A 205 -8.56 6.70 13.05
CA GLU A 205 -9.80 7.45 12.86
C GLU A 205 -10.96 6.77 13.61
N ARG A 206 -11.10 5.45 13.45
CA ARG A 206 -12.09 4.66 14.19
C ARG A 206 -11.90 4.78 15.70
N MET A 207 -10.66 4.66 16.18
CA MET A 207 -10.34 4.78 17.60
C MET A 207 -10.78 6.14 18.19
N HIS A 208 -10.44 7.24 17.52
CA HIS A 208 -10.79 8.58 17.99
C HIS A 208 -12.28 8.89 17.86
N ARG A 209 -12.94 8.41 16.80
CA ARG A 209 -14.42 8.48 16.69
C ARG A 209 -15.11 7.79 17.86
N VAL A 210 -14.61 6.63 18.30
CA VAL A 210 -15.14 5.94 19.49
C VAL A 210 -14.93 6.77 20.75
N ARG A 211 -13.74 7.36 20.95
CA ARG A 211 -13.45 8.24 22.10
C ARG A 211 -14.39 9.45 22.15
N ILE A 212 -14.53 10.15 21.02
CA ILE A 212 -15.45 11.29 20.89
C ILE A 212 -16.90 10.84 21.18
N GLY A 213 -17.32 9.71 20.62
CA GLY A 213 -18.66 9.18 20.85
C GLY A 213 -18.93 8.82 22.32
N VAL A 214 -17.93 8.32 23.05
CA VAL A 214 -18.03 8.08 24.50
C VAL A 214 -18.12 9.41 25.27
N ALA A 215 -17.26 10.37 24.96
CA ALA A 215 -17.28 11.69 25.58
C ALA A 215 -18.62 12.41 25.38
N LEU A 216 -19.18 12.39 24.16
CA LEU A 216 -20.48 13.00 23.86
C LEU A 216 -21.67 12.30 24.54
N ARG A 217 -21.58 10.99 24.83
CA ARG A 217 -22.60 10.26 25.59
C ARG A 217 -22.60 10.61 27.06
N GLN A 218 -21.43 10.95 27.60
CA GLN A 218 -21.24 11.32 29.00
C GLN A 218 -21.34 12.83 29.24
N ALA A 219 -21.23 13.64 28.17
CA ALA A 219 -21.39 15.08 28.25
C ALA A 219 -22.82 15.45 28.69
N PRO A 220 -22.99 16.47 29.54
CA PRO A 220 -24.30 16.97 29.90
C PRO A 220 -25.04 17.42 28.65
N ARG A 221 -26.25 16.87 28.47
CA ARG A 221 -27.13 17.25 27.36
C ARG A 221 -27.98 18.43 27.82
N VAL A 222 -28.09 19.44 26.98
CA VAL A 222 -29.12 20.46 27.14
C VAL A 222 -30.45 19.75 26.91
N THR A 223 -31.19 19.52 27.99
CA THR A 223 -32.52 18.93 27.95
C THR A 223 -33.56 19.96 27.53
N GLN A 224 -33.32 21.23 27.88
CA GLN A 224 -34.30 22.29 27.72
C GLN A 224 -33.64 23.67 27.58
N ALA A 225 -34.24 24.51 26.72
CA ALA A 225 -33.92 25.92 26.60
C ALA A 225 -35.16 26.75 26.92
N CYS A 226 -35.00 27.73 27.80
CA CYS A 226 -36.06 28.65 28.22
C CYS A 226 -35.71 30.06 27.76
N PHE A 227 -36.67 30.77 27.20
CA PHE A 227 -36.44 32.05 26.53
C PHE A 227 -37.05 33.23 27.31
N HIS A 228 -36.33 34.35 27.26
CA HIS A 228 -36.74 35.66 27.75
C HIS A 228 -36.47 36.69 26.64
N ASP A 229 -37.21 37.79 26.63
CA ASP A 229 -37.06 38.87 25.63
C ASP A 229 -35.90 39.82 25.97
N GLY A 230 -35.23 39.58 27.11
CA GLY A 230 -34.11 40.34 27.62
C GLY A 230 -33.07 39.45 28.31
N ALA A 231 -31.92 40.02 28.63
CA ALA A 231 -30.82 39.31 29.27
C ALA A 231 -31.25 38.68 30.61
N VAL A 232 -31.04 37.37 30.75
CA VAL A 232 -31.27 36.65 32.01
C VAL A 232 -30.15 37.00 32.98
N VAL A 233 -30.51 37.62 34.10
CA VAL A 233 -29.57 38.14 35.11
C VAL A 233 -29.35 37.16 36.25
N ALA A 234 -30.35 36.33 36.55
CA ALA A 234 -30.26 35.32 37.60
C ALA A 234 -31.06 34.07 37.22
N ALA A 235 -30.57 32.91 37.63
CA ALA A 235 -31.30 31.65 37.57
C ALA A 235 -31.02 30.83 38.83
N GLU A 236 -32.05 30.32 39.49
CA GLU A 236 -31.93 29.55 40.73
C GLU A 236 -32.86 28.35 40.73
N PHE A 237 -32.33 27.18 41.09
CA PHE A 237 -33.13 25.97 41.27
C PHE A 237 -33.80 25.97 42.65
N SER A 238 -35.02 25.47 42.68
CA SER A 238 -35.67 25.04 43.92
C SER A 238 -34.86 23.90 44.59
N ARG A 239 -34.97 23.78 45.91
CA ARG A 239 -34.19 22.81 46.70
C ARG A 239 -34.49 21.35 46.35
N ASP A 240 -35.72 21.06 45.93
CA ASP A 240 -36.14 19.73 45.46
C ASP A 240 -35.78 19.48 43.99
N GLY A 241 -35.28 20.51 43.28
CA GLY A 241 -34.86 20.42 41.88
C GLY A 241 -36.02 20.26 40.91
N ALA A 242 -37.28 20.40 41.35
CA ALA A 242 -38.47 20.23 40.51
C ALA A 242 -38.80 21.50 39.70
N LEU A 243 -38.36 22.66 40.19
CA LEU A 243 -38.57 23.97 39.58
C LEU A 243 -37.28 24.78 39.51
N PHE A 244 -37.21 25.74 38.59
CA PHE A 244 -36.21 26.80 38.63
C PHE A 244 -36.82 28.15 38.23
N VAL A 245 -36.29 29.22 38.83
CA VAL A 245 -36.72 30.59 38.56
C VAL A 245 -35.65 31.30 37.77
N THR A 246 -36.05 32.04 36.75
CA THR A 246 -35.18 32.94 36.00
C THR A 246 -35.67 34.37 36.19
N ALA A 247 -34.73 35.30 36.33
CA ALA A 247 -34.99 36.74 36.40
C ALA A 247 -34.32 37.42 35.21
N SER A 248 -35.06 38.26 34.49
CA SER A 248 -34.55 38.90 33.28
C SER A 248 -34.69 40.42 33.29
N ALA A 249 -33.82 41.06 32.51
CA ALA A 249 -33.88 42.46 32.18
C ALA A 249 -35.10 42.83 31.31
N ASP A 250 -35.89 41.85 30.84
CA ASP A 250 -37.22 42.09 30.25
C ASP A 250 -38.26 42.56 31.27
N GLY A 251 -37.91 42.57 32.57
CA GLY A 251 -38.80 42.94 33.66
C GLY A 251 -39.69 41.80 34.15
N ALA A 252 -39.53 40.58 33.61
CA ALA A 252 -40.28 39.40 34.00
C ALA A 252 -39.39 38.34 34.65
N ALA A 253 -39.84 37.83 35.80
CA ALA A 253 -39.34 36.58 36.34
C ALA A 253 -40.27 35.45 35.90
N ARG A 254 -39.71 34.32 35.47
CA ARG A 254 -40.48 33.14 35.05
C ARG A 254 -40.04 31.95 35.88
N VAL A 255 -41.00 31.10 36.24
CA VAL A 255 -40.70 29.82 36.90
C VAL A 255 -41.00 28.69 35.95
N TRP A 256 -40.04 27.79 35.82
CA TRP A 256 -40.03 26.70 34.87
C TRP A 256 -40.05 25.37 35.61
N SER A 257 -40.74 24.40 35.04
CA SER A 257 -40.65 23.00 35.44
C SER A 257 -39.29 22.44 35.03
N THR A 258 -38.62 21.63 35.85
CA THR A 258 -37.39 20.95 35.39
C THR A 258 -37.70 19.69 34.57
N GLU A 259 -38.91 19.15 34.69
CA GLU A 259 -39.36 17.94 33.98
C GLU A 259 -39.93 18.24 32.59
N THR A 260 -40.77 19.28 32.49
CA THR A 260 -41.39 19.69 31.21
C THR A 260 -40.81 20.97 30.64
N GLY A 261 -40.23 21.81 31.51
CA GLY A 261 -39.81 23.22 31.34
C GLY A 261 -40.67 24.10 30.45
N ASP A 262 -41.96 23.84 30.57
CA ASP A 262 -42.94 24.88 30.40
C ASP A 262 -42.85 25.85 31.57
N ALA A 263 -43.23 27.10 31.30
CA ALA A 263 -43.44 28.09 32.36
C ALA A 263 -44.65 27.64 33.19
N VAL A 264 -44.40 27.29 34.46
CA VAL A 264 -45.43 26.86 35.42
C VAL A 264 -46.30 28.05 35.84
N THR A 265 -45.77 29.26 35.71
CA THR A 265 -46.42 30.51 36.10
C THR A 265 -46.41 31.51 34.94
N GLY A 266 -47.42 32.38 34.90
CA GLY A 266 -47.33 33.61 34.08
C GLY A 266 -46.12 34.47 34.49
N PRO A 267 -45.69 35.40 33.62
CA PRO A 267 -44.56 36.27 33.93
C PRO A 267 -44.84 37.07 35.21
N LEU A 268 -43.91 37.01 36.15
CA LEU A 268 -43.91 37.86 37.34
C LEU A 268 -43.36 39.21 36.94
N GLU A 269 -44.23 40.06 36.41
CA GLU A 269 -43.86 41.36 35.86
C GLU A 269 -43.50 42.37 36.94
N HIS A 270 -42.43 43.11 36.68
CA HIS A 270 -41.96 44.27 37.42
C HIS A 270 -41.88 45.47 36.47
N GLY A 271 -41.95 46.69 37.01
CA GLY A 271 -41.94 47.91 36.20
C GLY A 271 -40.56 48.26 35.64
N ALA A 272 -39.53 47.51 36.02
CA ALA A 272 -38.15 47.68 35.58
C ALA A 272 -37.40 46.33 35.58
N LYS A 273 -36.13 46.39 35.16
CA LYS A 273 -35.23 45.22 35.06
C LYS A 273 -35.11 44.51 36.41
N LEU A 274 -35.21 43.19 36.38
CA LEU A 274 -34.93 42.37 37.55
C LEU A 274 -33.43 42.24 37.78
N THR A 275 -33.03 42.28 39.05
CA THR A 275 -31.64 42.11 39.47
C THR A 275 -31.40 40.75 40.11
N ARG A 276 -32.43 40.15 40.73
CA ARG A 276 -32.31 38.86 41.41
C ARG A 276 -33.64 38.15 41.52
N ALA A 277 -33.61 36.81 41.45
CA ALA A 277 -34.69 35.96 41.92
C ALA A 277 -34.10 34.85 42.80
N VAL A 278 -34.78 34.51 43.89
CA VAL A 278 -34.35 33.48 44.84
C VAL A 278 -35.53 32.62 45.29
N PHE A 279 -35.27 31.35 45.60
CA PHE A 279 -36.24 30.50 46.28
C PHE A 279 -36.02 30.52 47.79
N SER A 280 -37.10 30.34 48.54
CA SER A 280 -37.00 30.04 49.96
C SER A 280 -36.45 28.63 50.18
N ALA A 281 -35.79 28.41 51.31
CA ALA A 281 -35.20 27.13 51.67
C ALA A 281 -36.22 25.98 51.73
N ASP A 282 -37.50 26.29 51.94
CA ASP A 282 -38.61 25.33 51.94
C ASP A 282 -39.20 25.07 50.53
N GLY A 283 -38.70 25.76 49.49
CA GLY A 283 -39.18 25.68 48.10
C GLY A 283 -40.57 26.28 47.87
N ARG A 284 -41.23 26.82 48.90
CA ARG A 284 -42.64 27.24 48.84
C ARG A 284 -42.84 28.73 48.60
N ARG A 285 -41.77 29.51 48.55
CA ARG A 285 -41.83 30.95 48.27
C ARG A 285 -40.71 31.32 47.31
N GLY A 286 -41.01 32.24 46.41
CA GLY A 286 -40.02 32.92 45.57
C GLY A 286 -39.95 34.38 45.97
N ALA A 287 -38.77 35.00 45.84
CA ALA A 287 -38.63 36.44 45.95
C ALA A 287 -37.89 36.98 44.73
N THR A 288 -38.36 38.12 44.23
CA THR A 288 -37.80 38.82 43.06
C THR A 288 -37.49 40.25 43.45
N ALA A 289 -36.31 40.75 43.08
CA ALA A 289 -35.86 42.13 43.32
C ALA A 289 -35.65 42.85 41.99
N SER A 290 -36.10 44.10 41.92
CA SER A 290 -36.12 44.91 40.70
C SER A 290 -35.45 46.28 40.89
N VAL A 291 -34.97 46.87 39.79
CA VAL A 291 -34.41 48.23 39.74
C VAL A 291 -35.46 49.30 40.06
N ASP A 292 -36.76 48.97 39.98
CA ASP A 292 -37.87 49.83 40.39
C ASP A 292 -37.94 50.08 41.91
N LYS A 293 -36.91 49.65 42.65
CA LYS A 293 -36.78 49.73 44.12
C LYS A 293 -37.82 48.89 44.86
N THR A 294 -38.46 47.94 44.17
CA THR A 294 -39.40 47.00 44.79
C THR A 294 -38.81 45.59 44.88
N ALA A 295 -39.18 44.89 45.95
CA ALA A 295 -38.99 43.46 46.08
C ALA A 295 -40.36 42.83 46.28
N ARG A 296 -40.66 41.80 45.49
CA ARG A 296 -41.93 41.06 45.57
C ARG A 296 -41.64 39.65 46.05
N ALA A 297 -42.30 39.24 47.14
CA ALA A 297 -42.28 37.86 47.63
C ALA A 297 -43.59 37.18 47.25
N THR A 298 -43.50 36.09 46.49
CA THR A 298 -44.66 35.32 46.03
C THR A 298 -44.70 33.98 46.77
N THR A 299 -45.86 33.65 47.35
CA THR A 299 -46.07 32.33 47.94
C THR A 299 -46.51 31.36 46.85
N ALA A 300 -45.95 30.15 46.85
CA ALA A 300 -46.19 29.17 45.81
C ALA A 300 -47.68 28.84 45.63
N ARG A 301 -48.46 28.91 46.70
CA ARG A 301 -49.91 28.67 46.70
C ARG A 301 -50.73 29.58 45.79
N ARG A 302 -50.29 30.81 45.49
CA ARG A 302 -51.07 31.74 44.65
C ARG A 302 -50.69 31.73 43.18
N VAL A 303 -49.52 31.18 42.84
CA VAL A 303 -48.99 31.24 41.48
C VAL A 303 -48.76 29.84 40.88
N PHE A 304 -48.61 28.79 41.70
CA PHE A 304 -48.03 27.50 41.26
C PHE A 304 -49.01 26.32 41.23
N GLY A 305 -50.33 26.56 41.20
CA GLY A 305 -51.33 25.52 40.90
C GLY A 305 -51.23 24.20 41.72
N MET A 306 -50.57 24.20 42.89
CA MET A 306 -50.36 22.99 43.67
C MET A 306 -51.67 22.60 44.36
N ARG A 307 -52.28 21.48 43.94
CA ARG A 307 -53.32 20.79 44.70
C ARG A 307 -52.76 20.42 46.08
N PRO A 308 -53.54 20.57 47.18
CA PRO A 308 -53.07 20.20 48.50
C PRO A 308 -52.77 18.71 48.52
N SER A 309 -51.51 18.33 48.77
CA SER A 309 -51.25 17.01 49.32
C SER A 309 -51.99 16.94 50.66
N ALA A 310 -52.85 15.93 50.79
CA ALA A 310 -53.57 15.67 52.02
C ALA A 310 -52.57 15.71 53.18
N ARG A 311 -52.87 16.54 54.20
CA ARG A 311 -52.14 16.52 55.47
C ARG A 311 -52.10 15.07 55.93
N SER A 312 -50.94 14.41 55.85
CA SER A 312 -50.72 13.22 56.63
C SER A 312 -50.74 13.69 58.08
N ARG A 313 -51.85 13.39 58.77
CA ARG A 313 -51.84 13.34 60.22
C ARG A 313 -50.85 12.25 60.58
N ALA A 314 -49.61 12.63 60.83
CA ALA A 314 -48.68 11.79 61.56
C ALA A 314 -49.31 11.56 62.94
N ARG A 315 -49.96 10.42 63.12
CA ARG A 315 -50.20 9.89 64.45
C ARG A 315 -48.82 9.56 65.00
N SER A 316 -48.46 10.33 66.02
CA SER A 316 -47.50 9.94 67.04
C SER A 316 -47.75 8.48 67.43
N CYS A 317 -46.78 7.62 67.13
CA CYS A 317 -46.48 6.47 67.96
C CYS A 317 -44.99 6.56 68.27
N ALA A 318 -44.70 7.31 69.34
CA ALA A 318 -43.43 7.19 70.01
C ALA A 318 -43.39 5.83 70.71
N THR A 319 -42.37 5.02 70.43
CA THR A 319 -41.59 4.39 71.51
C THR A 319 -40.22 3.97 71.01
N ARG A 320 -39.21 4.57 71.66
CA ARG A 320 -37.94 4.00 72.10
C ARG A 320 -36.83 3.72 71.07
N THR A 321 -35.93 4.71 71.03
CA THR A 321 -34.46 4.58 71.15
C THR A 321 -34.03 3.48 72.15
N PRO A 322 -32.76 2.98 72.17
CA PRO A 322 -31.54 3.74 71.88
C PRO A 322 -30.40 2.95 71.17
N SER A 323 -29.61 3.61 70.33
CA SER A 323 -28.23 4.07 70.60
C SER A 323 -27.10 3.10 70.26
N THR A 324 -26.03 3.70 69.73
CA THR A 324 -24.60 3.35 69.78
C THR A 324 -23.94 2.61 68.60
N TRP A 325 -22.67 3.01 68.41
CA TRP A 325 -21.57 2.49 67.58
C TRP A 325 -21.62 2.87 66.09
N ARG A 326 -20.84 3.82 65.55
CA ARG A 326 -19.41 4.21 65.68
C ARG A 326 -18.44 3.12 65.21
N GLY A 327 -17.80 3.37 64.07
CA GLY A 327 -16.37 3.12 63.87
C GLY A 327 -15.97 1.88 63.07
N SER A 328 -15.35 2.16 61.92
CA SER A 328 -14.09 1.56 61.47
C SER A 328 -14.12 0.10 61.02
N ALA A 329 -13.90 -0.21 59.73
CA ALA A 329 -12.62 -0.18 59.01
C ALA A 329 -12.11 -1.62 58.78
N LEU A 330 -11.31 -1.76 57.71
CA LEU A 330 -10.42 -2.88 57.38
C LEU A 330 -11.13 -4.11 56.79
N MET A 331 -10.97 -4.34 55.49
CA MET A 331 -9.80 -4.93 54.80
C MET A 331 -9.88 -6.45 54.76
N ALA A 332 -9.44 -6.96 53.61
CA ALA A 332 -9.07 -8.34 53.34
C ALA A 332 -10.25 -9.32 53.26
N SER A 333 -10.26 -10.35 52.45
CA SER A 333 -9.39 -10.86 51.39
C SER A 333 -9.90 -12.26 51.12
N GLY A 334 -9.90 -12.69 49.85
CA GLY A 334 -10.07 -14.09 49.50
C GLY A 334 -11.48 -14.62 49.81
N SER A 335 -11.99 -15.63 49.15
CA SER A 335 -11.40 -16.57 48.21
C SER A 335 -12.60 -17.27 47.61
N SER A 336 -12.49 -17.57 46.31
CA SER A 336 -13.39 -18.48 45.63
C SER A 336 -13.50 -19.82 46.37
N PRO A 337 -14.55 -20.62 46.12
CA PRO A 337 -14.32 -21.65 45.12
C PRO A 337 -15.44 -21.80 44.10
N ALA A 338 -15.00 -22.22 42.92
CA ALA A 338 -15.80 -22.75 41.83
C ALA A 338 -16.63 -23.97 42.26
N ALA A 339 -17.76 -24.18 41.59
CA ALA A 339 -18.00 -25.38 40.77
C ALA A 339 -19.49 -25.52 40.40
N THR A 340 -19.75 -25.58 39.08
CA THR A 340 -20.71 -26.52 38.43
C THR A 340 -22.21 -26.23 38.70
N THR A 341 -23.09 -26.00 37.73
CA THR A 341 -23.45 -26.95 36.67
C THR A 341 -24.33 -26.29 35.61
N ALA A 342 -24.15 -26.75 34.38
CA ALA A 342 -24.94 -26.59 33.16
C ALA A 342 -26.42 -26.14 33.26
N ARG A 343 -26.82 -25.27 32.32
CA ARG A 343 -27.94 -25.60 31.41
C ARG A 343 -27.89 -24.81 30.10
N ARG A 344 -27.92 -25.58 29.01
CA ARG A 344 -27.98 -25.16 27.60
C ARG A 344 -29.43 -25.33 27.14
N ALA A 345 -30.04 -24.30 26.54
CA ALA A 345 -31.17 -24.37 25.59
C ALA A 345 -31.45 -22.92 25.11
N SER A 346 -30.94 -22.50 23.94
CA SER A 346 -31.58 -22.61 22.62
C SER A 346 -32.99 -21.99 22.55
N GLY A 347 -33.07 -20.80 21.95
CA GLY A 347 -34.33 -20.15 21.57
C GLY A 347 -34.11 -19.12 20.46
N LYS A 348 -34.13 -19.60 19.21
CA LYS A 348 -34.14 -18.80 17.96
C LYS A 348 -35.41 -17.93 17.85
N ARG A 349 -35.26 -16.70 17.34
CA ARG A 349 -36.18 -15.88 16.48
C ARG A 349 -35.67 -14.43 16.57
N ARG A 350 -35.49 -13.59 15.55
CA ARG A 350 -35.64 -13.53 14.09
C ARG A 350 -34.85 -12.26 13.65
N PRO A 351 -34.31 -12.16 12.42
CA PRO A 351 -33.67 -10.93 11.93
C PRO A 351 -34.60 -10.10 11.03
N ALA A 352 -34.51 -8.77 11.13
CA ALA A 352 -34.90 -7.76 10.15
C ALA A 352 -34.11 -6.50 10.54
N SER A 353 -33.48 -5.71 9.67
CA SER A 353 -33.87 -5.32 8.32
C SER A 353 -32.63 -4.92 7.50
N ALA A 354 -32.72 -5.21 6.20
CA ALA A 354 -31.77 -4.82 5.17
C ALA A 354 -31.84 -3.31 4.89
N TRP A 355 -30.69 -2.72 4.56
CA TRP A 355 -30.57 -1.44 3.86
C TRP A 355 -29.92 -1.73 2.49
N PRO A 356 -30.37 -1.08 1.39
CA PRO A 356 -29.91 -1.40 0.04
C PRO A 356 -28.54 -0.76 -0.27
N PRO A 357 -27.79 -1.28 -1.25
CA PRO A 357 -26.49 -0.73 -1.63
C PRO A 357 -26.62 0.52 -2.51
N PHE A 358 -25.80 1.53 -2.22
CA PHE A 358 -25.61 2.71 -3.06
C PHE A 358 -24.96 2.33 -4.39
N SER A 359 -25.65 2.65 -5.48
CA SER A 359 -25.17 2.58 -6.85
C SER A 359 -24.07 3.61 -7.12
N THR A 360 -22.94 3.15 -7.67
CA THR A 360 -21.89 3.98 -8.26
C THR A 360 -22.38 4.64 -9.56
N PRO A 361 -22.06 5.93 -9.85
CA PRO A 361 -22.31 6.48 -11.16
C PRO A 361 -21.25 6.00 -12.17
N ARG A 362 -21.77 5.49 -13.29
CA ARG A 362 -21.06 5.05 -14.49
C ARG A 362 -20.32 6.24 -15.11
N ARG A 363 -19.02 6.07 -15.40
CA ARG A 363 -18.23 6.99 -16.23
C ARG A 363 -18.91 7.16 -17.60
N SER A 364 -19.33 8.37 -17.93
CA SER A 364 -19.72 8.73 -19.29
C SER A 364 -18.46 8.85 -20.16
N SER A 365 -18.38 7.97 -21.16
CA SER A 365 -17.49 8.05 -22.31
C SER A 365 -17.81 9.30 -23.15
N ALA A 366 -16.78 10.07 -23.48
CA ALA A 366 -16.81 11.10 -24.51
C ALA A 366 -17.09 10.49 -25.90
N PRO A 367 -17.79 11.19 -26.82
CA PRO A 367 -17.72 10.88 -28.24
C PRO A 367 -16.69 11.77 -28.94
N ARG A 368 -15.83 11.13 -29.75
CA ARG A 368 -15.00 11.74 -30.79
C ARG A 368 -15.56 11.29 -32.14
N SER A 369 -15.38 12.15 -33.15
CA SER A 369 -15.63 12.04 -34.61
C SER A 369 -16.97 12.61 -35.07
N ALA A 370 -17.02 13.79 -35.71
CA ALA A 370 -16.53 14.16 -37.07
C ALA A 370 -17.51 13.76 -38.18
N SER A 371 -18.16 14.76 -38.79
CA SER A 371 -18.35 14.99 -40.24
C SER A 371 -19.65 15.77 -40.52
N MET A 372 -19.54 16.74 -41.43
CA MET A 372 -20.55 17.44 -42.26
C MET A 372 -20.11 18.91 -42.39
N ASP A 373 -19.45 19.31 -43.46
CA ASP A 373 -19.98 19.61 -44.81
C ASP A 373 -21.18 20.56 -44.82
N ARG A 374 -20.95 21.69 -45.50
CA ARG A 374 -21.85 22.64 -46.19
C ARG A 374 -22.13 24.00 -45.53
N LEU A 375 -21.81 24.99 -46.38
CA LEU A 375 -22.21 26.40 -46.50
C LEU A 375 -21.44 27.42 -45.66
#